data_AF-A0A535DUT3-F1
#
_entry.id   AF-A0A535DUT3-F1
#
_cell.length_a   1.000
_cell.length_b   1.000
_cell.length_c   1.000
_cell.angle_alpha   90.00
_cell.angle_beta   90.00
_cell.angle_gamma   90.00
#
_symmetry.space_group_name_H-M   'P 1'
#
loop_
_entity.id
_entity.type
_entity.pdbx_description
1 polymer ?
#
loop_
_entity_poly.entity_id
_entity_poly.type
_entity_poly.pdbx_seq_one_letter_code
_entity_poly.pdbx_strand_id
1 'polypeptide(L)'
;MAKRLRSTAGWLRWLTPGLEIKRWLLLLMLAELVLVLGAAYALKELYQTATLPYQFYYITLQFWPYWARATVFGILGVGLLAFSYLKLTQSVLGPFLPGTNMGSIVEVIHAFRLRGRGPRIVAIGGGTGMSALLRGLKTYTSNLSAILTVADDGGSSGRLRDEYRVLPPGDFRQCLIALADAEPLMKQLFDHRFTEGSLNGHSFGNLFIMAMADVTGNFEHALRESGKVLAVKGT
;
A
#
# COMPACT_ATOMS: atom_id res chain seq x y z
N MET A 1 -2.06 28.35 -12.00
CA MET A 1 -3.26 28.60 -11.17
C MET A 1 -4.25 27.44 -11.39
N ALA A 2 -4.05 26.31 -10.72
CA ALA A 2 -4.90 25.13 -10.87
C ALA A 2 -6.02 25.17 -9.83
N LYS A 3 -7.26 25.30 -10.30
CA LYS A 3 -8.48 25.37 -9.49
C LYS A 3 -8.65 24.05 -8.74
N ARG A 4 -8.34 24.02 -7.44
CA ARG A 4 -8.66 22.90 -6.54
C ARG A 4 -10.18 22.75 -6.50
N LEU A 5 -10.71 21.85 -7.33
CA LEU A 5 -12.07 21.35 -7.19
C LEU A 5 -12.12 20.54 -5.89
N ARG A 6 -12.53 21.20 -4.79
CA ARG A 6 -13.05 20.53 -3.60
C ARG A 6 -14.31 19.79 -4.01
N SER A 7 -14.17 18.55 -4.49
CA SER A 7 -15.33 17.70 -4.76
C SER A 7 -15.84 17.15 -3.43
N THR A 8 -16.98 17.66 -2.99
CA THR A 8 -17.81 17.18 -1.88
C THR A 8 -18.32 15.74 -2.06
N ALA A 9 -17.96 15.06 -3.17
CA ALA A 9 -18.37 13.71 -3.48
C ALA A 9 -17.24 12.66 -3.29
N GLY A 10 -16.42 12.80 -2.25
CA GLY A 10 -15.38 11.80 -1.93
C GLY A 10 -15.95 10.39 -1.73
N TRP A 11 -17.17 10.29 -1.20
CA TRP A 11 -17.88 9.01 -1.02
C TRP A 11 -18.28 8.35 -2.34
N LEU A 12 -18.74 9.11 -3.35
CA LEU A 12 -19.08 8.55 -4.67
C LEU A 12 -17.85 8.02 -5.43
N ARG A 13 -16.62 8.42 -5.07
CA ARG A 13 -15.41 7.89 -5.69
C ARG A 13 -15.15 6.43 -5.35
N TRP A 14 -15.64 5.93 -4.22
CA TRP A 14 -15.62 4.50 -3.89
C TRP A 14 -16.50 3.67 -4.85
N LEU A 15 -17.46 4.33 -5.50
CA LEU A 15 -18.31 3.76 -6.54
C LEU A 15 -17.70 3.92 -7.94
N THR A 16 -16.40 4.19 -8.09
CA THR A 16 -15.74 4.19 -9.41
C THR A 16 -15.66 2.76 -9.98
N PRO A 17 -15.97 2.55 -11.28
CA PRO A 17 -15.74 1.26 -11.95
C PRO A 17 -14.25 0.90 -11.93
N GLY A 18 -13.89 -0.33 -11.52
CA GLY A 18 -12.50 -0.81 -11.43
C GLY A 18 -12.00 -1.05 -10.00
N LEU A 19 -12.62 -0.42 -9.01
CA LEU A 19 -12.48 -0.77 -7.59
C LEU A 19 -13.44 -1.96 -7.32
N GLU A 20 -12.91 -3.18 -7.24
CA GLU A 20 -13.73 -4.41 -7.03
C GLU A 20 -14.48 -4.45 -5.69
N ILE A 21 -14.27 -3.45 -4.83
CA ILE A 21 -14.84 -3.32 -3.49
C ILE A 21 -16.37 -3.43 -3.51
N LYS A 22 -17.04 -2.92 -4.55
CA LYS A 22 -18.52 -2.91 -4.61
C LYS A 22 -19.14 -4.30 -4.53
N ARG A 23 -18.54 -5.27 -5.22
CA ARG A 23 -19.07 -6.65 -5.26
C ARG A 23 -18.99 -7.30 -3.89
N TRP A 24 -17.86 -7.11 -3.21
CA TRP A 24 -17.63 -7.63 -1.87
C TRP A 24 -18.47 -6.90 -0.82
N LEU A 25 -18.66 -5.59 -0.96
CA LEU A 25 -19.49 -4.79 -0.06
C LEU A 25 -20.96 -5.20 -0.16
N LEU A 26 -21.48 -5.42 -1.38
CA LEU A 26 -22.83 -5.95 -1.59
C LEU A 26 -22.98 -7.35 -0.98
N LEU A 27 -22.00 -8.23 -1.16
CA LEU A 27 -22.01 -9.57 -0.57
C LEU A 27 -22.01 -9.51 0.96
N LEU A 28 -21.23 -8.61 1.56
CA LEU A 28 -21.19 -8.40 3.00
C LEU A 28 -22.52 -7.86 3.54
N MET A 29 -23.12 -6.87 2.88
CA MET A 29 -24.44 -6.36 3.25
C MET A 29 -25.52 -7.44 3.17
N LEU A 30 -25.47 -8.28 2.13
CA LEU A 30 -26.39 -9.41 1.98
C LEU A 30 -26.20 -10.45 3.09
N ALA A 31 -24.95 -10.81 3.40
CA ALA A 31 -24.63 -11.76 4.46
C ALA A 31 -25.08 -11.26 5.83
N GLU A 32 -24.84 -9.99 6.15
CA GLU A 32 -25.28 -9.36 7.40
C GLU A 32 -26.81 -9.36 7.50
N LEU A 33 -27.52 -9.01 6.42
CA LEU A 33 -28.98 -9.06 6.38
C LEU A 33 -29.52 -10.46 6.67
N VAL A 34 -28.96 -11.50 6.04
CA VAL A 34 -29.37 -12.89 6.27
C VAL A 34 -29.10 -13.32 7.72
N LEU A 35 -27.95 -12.96 8.28
CA LEU A 35 -27.60 -13.26 9.68
C LEU A 35 -28.53 -12.55 10.67
N VAL A 36 -28.81 -11.26 10.45
CA VAL A 36 -29.71 -10.49 11.31
C VAL A 36 -31.12 -11.07 11.27
N LEU A 37 -31.62 -11.45 10.10
CA LEU A 37 -32.92 -12.10 9.97
C LEU A 37 -32.95 -13.46 10.67
N GLY A 38 -31.93 -14.30 10.47
CA GLY A 38 -31.83 -15.61 11.13
C GLY A 38 -31.79 -15.49 12.66
N ALA A 39 -30.97 -14.58 13.17
CA ALA A 39 -30.90 -14.28 14.60
C ALA A 39 -32.24 -13.75 15.14
N ALA A 40 -32.93 -12.88 14.38
CA ALA A 40 -34.22 -12.34 14.78
C ALA A 40 -35.30 -13.44 14.87
N TYR A 41 -35.35 -14.39 13.92
CA TYR A 41 -36.27 -15.52 13.99
C TYR A 41 -35.96 -16.43 15.18
N ALA A 42 -34.69 -16.77 15.40
CA ALA A 42 -34.28 -17.59 16.54
C ALA A 42 -34.60 -16.92 17.89
N LEU A 43 -34.34 -15.61 18.02
CA LEU A 43 -34.71 -14.86 19.23
C LEU A 43 -36.22 -14.83 19.44
N LYS A 44 -37.00 -14.66 18.36
CA LYS A 44 -38.46 -14.65 18.43
C LYS A 44 -39.00 -15.99 18.90
N GLU A 45 -38.48 -17.10 18.40
CA GLU A 45 -38.86 -18.44 18.82
C GLU A 45 -38.50 -18.69 20.29
N LEU A 46 -37.27 -18.36 20.69
CA LEU A 46 -36.83 -18.45 22.09
C LEU A 46 -37.74 -17.65 23.03
N TYR A 47 -38.14 -16.44 22.60
CA TYR A 47 -39.03 -15.59 23.37
C TYR A 47 -40.45 -16.16 23.52
N GLN A 48 -40.90 -16.98 22.57
CA GLN A 48 -42.24 -17.59 22.59
C GLN A 48 -42.27 -18.94 23.32
N THR A 49 -41.19 -19.70 23.31
CA THR A 49 -41.15 -21.07 23.85
C THR A 49 -40.44 -21.18 25.20
N ALA A 50 -39.48 -20.30 25.51
CA ALA A 50 -38.73 -20.37 26.76
C ALA A 50 -39.36 -19.52 27.87
N THR A 51 -39.52 -20.09 29.05
CA THR A 51 -39.88 -19.36 30.27
C THR A 51 -38.67 -18.58 30.78
N LEU A 52 -38.56 -17.31 30.37
CA LEU A 52 -37.45 -16.45 30.77
C LEU A 52 -37.57 -15.99 32.24
N PRO A 53 -36.46 -15.89 32.98
CA PRO A 53 -36.43 -15.33 34.33
C PRO A 53 -36.94 -13.88 34.39
N TYR A 54 -37.47 -13.47 35.55
CA TYR A 54 -38.09 -12.13 35.74
C TYR A 54 -37.14 -10.96 35.45
N GLN A 55 -35.81 -11.15 35.60
CA GLN A 55 -34.81 -10.13 35.33
C GLN A 55 -34.80 -9.69 33.85
N PHE A 56 -35.17 -10.58 32.93
CA PHE A 56 -35.25 -10.25 31.50
C PHE A 56 -36.37 -9.27 31.17
N TYR A 57 -37.40 -9.16 32.03
CA TYR A 57 -38.50 -8.20 31.85
C TYR A 57 -37.99 -6.75 31.75
N TYR A 58 -37.05 -6.39 32.62
CA TYR A 58 -36.47 -5.04 32.67
C TYR A 58 -35.42 -4.83 31.56
N ILE A 59 -34.57 -5.82 31.32
CA ILE A 59 -33.51 -5.75 30.30
C ILE A 59 -34.10 -5.61 28.89
N THR A 60 -35.20 -6.33 28.61
CA THR A 60 -35.85 -6.33 27.29
C THR A 60 -36.96 -5.28 27.15
N LEU A 61 -37.12 -4.40 28.17
CA LEU A 61 -38.08 -3.30 28.18
C LEU A 61 -39.54 -3.74 27.91
N GLN A 62 -39.96 -4.87 28.49
CA GLN A 62 -41.28 -5.47 28.20
C GLN A 62 -42.46 -4.67 28.72
N PHE A 63 -42.22 -3.77 29.66
CA PHE A 63 -43.21 -2.82 30.16
C PHE A 63 -43.61 -1.77 29.11
N TRP A 64 -42.89 -1.69 27.98
CA TRP A 64 -43.22 -0.80 26.86
C TRP A 64 -43.87 -1.55 25.71
N PRO A 65 -44.77 -0.87 24.95
CA PRO A 65 -45.39 -1.46 23.78
C PRO A 65 -44.32 -1.82 22.74
N TYR A 66 -44.60 -2.85 21.94
CA TYR A 66 -43.65 -3.43 20.98
C TYR A 66 -42.95 -2.40 20.09
N TRP A 67 -43.68 -1.39 19.60
CA TRP A 67 -43.13 -0.36 18.72
C TRP A 67 -42.12 0.54 19.44
N ALA A 68 -42.36 0.88 20.72
CA ALA A 68 -41.51 1.79 21.46
C ALA A 68 -40.17 1.13 21.85
N ARG A 69 -40.20 -0.14 22.28
CA ARG A 69 -38.97 -0.92 22.51
C ARG A 69 -38.17 -1.11 21.22
N ALA A 70 -38.84 -1.37 20.09
CA ALA A 70 -38.19 -1.55 18.80
C ALA A 70 -37.45 -0.27 18.36
N THR A 71 -38.05 0.90 18.58
CA THR A 71 -37.40 2.19 18.30
C THR A 71 -36.17 2.43 19.17
N VAL A 72 -36.24 2.13 20.47
CA VAL A 72 -35.09 2.31 21.39
C VAL A 72 -33.92 1.42 21.01
N PHE A 73 -34.15 0.11 20.85
CA PHE A 73 -33.10 -0.82 20.42
C PHE A 73 -32.59 -0.52 19.01
N GLY A 74 -33.47 -0.06 18.11
CA GLY A 74 -33.09 0.36 16.76
C GLY A 74 -32.15 1.56 16.76
N ILE A 75 -32.49 2.64 17.48
CA ILE A 75 -31.66 3.85 17.58
C ILE A 75 -30.32 3.52 18.25
N LEU A 76 -30.35 2.79 19.36
CA LEU A 76 -29.15 2.42 20.09
C LEU A 76 -28.24 1.52 19.24
N GLY A 77 -28.82 0.56 18.51
CA GLY A 77 -28.10 -0.31 17.59
C GLY A 77 -27.44 0.47 16.45
N VAL A 78 -28.18 1.36 15.78
CA VAL A 78 -27.65 2.22 14.72
C VAL A 78 -26.54 3.13 15.25
N GLY A 79 -26.71 3.72 16.44
CA GLY A 79 -25.70 4.55 17.08
C GLY A 79 -24.42 3.78 17.38
N LEU A 80 -24.53 2.58 17.94
CA LEU A 80 -23.39 1.71 18.26
C LEU A 80 -22.68 1.22 16.99
N LEU A 81 -23.43 0.88 15.93
CA LEU A 81 -22.88 0.50 14.63
C LEU A 81 -22.13 1.67 13.99
N ALA A 82 -22.71 2.86 13.97
CA ALA A 82 -22.07 4.05 13.42
C ALA A 82 -20.79 4.41 14.20
N PHE A 83 -20.85 4.38 15.53
CA PHE A 83 -19.68 4.63 16.38
C PHE A 83 -18.58 3.59 16.17
N SER A 84 -18.93 2.30 16.15
CA SER A 84 -17.99 1.19 15.89
C SER A 84 -17.33 1.33 14.53
N TYR A 85 -18.10 1.63 13.48
CA TYR A 85 -17.58 1.82 12.13
C TYR A 85 -16.58 2.98 12.06
N LEU A 86 -16.91 4.12 12.67
CA LEU A 86 -16.02 5.29 12.70
C LEU A 86 -14.72 4.99 13.48
N LYS A 87 -14.82 4.34 14.64
CA LYS A 87 -13.65 4.00 15.47
C LYS A 87 -12.76 2.93 14.82
N LEU A 88 -13.34 1.90 14.20
CA LEU A 88 -12.58 0.88 13.47
C LEU A 88 -11.81 1.50 12.32
N THR A 89 -12.48 2.32 11.51
CA THR A 89 -11.85 3.03 10.40
C THR A 89 -10.68 3.89 10.90
N GLN A 90 -10.86 4.64 11.98
CA GLN A 90 -9.81 5.46 12.57
C GLN A 90 -8.64 4.63 13.14
N SER A 91 -8.92 3.52 13.81
CA SER A 91 -7.91 2.66 14.45
C SER A 91 -7.04 1.90 13.45
N VAL A 92 -7.64 1.41 12.37
CA VAL A 92 -6.95 0.57 11.37
C VAL A 92 -6.25 1.43 10.33
N LEU A 93 -6.89 2.49 9.84
CA LEU A 93 -6.32 3.33 8.77
C LEU A 93 -5.50 4.51 9.30
N GLY A 94 -5.71 4.94 10.54
CA GLY A 94 -5.02 6.09 11.14
C GLY A 94 -3.48 6.00 11.06
N PRO A 95 -2.85 4.87 11.40
CA PRO A 95 -1.39 4.71 11.33
C PRO A 95 -0.81 4.71 9.91
N PHE A 96 -1.62 4.41 8.88
CA PHE A 96 -1.15 4.27 7.49
C PHE A 96 -1.46 5.49 6.62
N LEU A 97 -2.00 6.57 7.20
CA LEU A 97 -2.47 7.75 6.47
C LEU A 97 -1.71 9.03 6.85
N PRO A 98 -0.58 9.33 6.18
CA PRO A 98 0.05 10.63 6.27
C PRO A 98 -0.78 11.67 5.50
N GLY A 99 -1.55 12.49 6.22
CA GLY A 99 -2.24 13.65 5.64
C GLY A 99 -3.74 13.44 5.39
N THR A 100 -4.52 14.16 6.17
CA THR A 100 -5.96 14.10 6.35
C THR A 100 -6.76 14.47 5.08
N ASN A 101 -6.92 13.56 4.11
CA ASN A 101 -7.92 13.70 3.03
C ASN A 101 -8.30 12.33 2.42
N MET A 102 -9.52 11.83 2.65
CA MET A 102 -10.02 10.56 2.06
C MET A 102 -9.96 10.51 0.51
N GLY A 103 -9.98 11.66 -0.17
CA GLY A 103 -9.84 11.73 -1.62
C GLY A 103 -8.47 11.28 -2.15
N SER A 104 -7.40 11.45 -1.37
CA SER A 104 -6.05 11.00 -1.77
C SER A 104 -5.93 9.49 -1.72
N ILE A 105 -6.62 8.82 -0.79
CA ILE A 105 -6.56 7.35 -0.62
C ILE A 105 -7.12 6.66 -1.86
N VAL A 106 -8.30 7.10 -2.33
CA VAL A 106 -8.91 6.52 -3.52
C VAL A 106 -8.02 6.76 -4.74
N GLU A 107 -7.40 7.93 -4.86
CA GLU A 107 -6.44 8.22 -5.95
C GLU A 107 -5.19 7.35 -5.87
N VAL A 108 -4.63 7.11 -4.68
CA VAL A 108 -3.48 6.22 -4.48
C VAL A 108 -3.84 4.77 -4.82
N ILE A 109 -4.97 4.25 -4.32
CA ILE A 109 -5.44 2.89 -4.62
C ILE A 109 -5.74 2.73 -6.11
N HIS A 110 -6.40 3.71 -6.71
CA HIS A 110 -6.76 3.68 -8.12
C HIS A 110 -5.52 3.78 -9.02
N ALA A 111 -4.57 4.67 -8.70
CA ALA A 111 -3.30 4.76 -9.41
C ALA A 111 -2.48 3.47 -9.28
N PHE A 112 -2.48 2.83 -8.09
CA PHE A 112 -1.81 1.55 -7.89
C PHE A 112 -2.42 0.43 -8.74
N ARG A 113 -3.76 0.30 -8.74
CA ARG A 113 -4.47 -0.71 -9.56
C ARG A 113 -4.30 -0.47 -11.06
N LEU A 114 -4.36 0.78 -11.51
CA LEU A 114 -4.17 1.12 -12.92
C LEU A 114 -2.75 0.77 -13.40
N ARG A 115 -1.72 1.09 -12.61
CA ARG A 115 -0.33 0.75 -12.96
C ARG A 115 -0.11 -0.76 -13.05
N GLY A 116 -0.75 -1.54 -12.18
CA GLY A 116 -0.74 -3.02 -12.24
C GLY A 116 -1.30 -3.59 -13.54
N ARG A 117 -2.27 -2.90 -14.15
CA ARG A 117 -2.87 -3.27 -15.44
C ARG A 117 -2.23 -2.53 -16.63
N GLY A 118 -1.16 -1.78 -16.38
CA GLY A 118 -0.42 -1.07 -17.42
C GLY A 118 0.35 -1.99 -18.37
N PRO A 119 0.85 -1.47 -19.50
CA PRO A 119 1.61 -2.24 -20.47
C PRO A 119 2.86 -2.86 -19.85
N ARG A 120 3.22 -4.05 -20.32
CA ARG A 120 4.51 -4.68 -19.99
C ARG A 120 5.59 -4.08 -20.88
N ILE A 121 6.60 -3.47 -20.27
CA ILE A 121 7.67 -2.78 -21.00
C ILE A 121 9.01 -3.34 -20.55
N VAL A 122 9.81 -3.78 -21.52
CA VAL A 122 11.21 -4.16 -21.31
C VAL A 122 12.09 -3.04 -21.85
N ALA A 123 12.94 -2.49 -20.99
CA ALA A 123 13.94 -1.48 -21.36
C ALA A 123 15.33 -2.12 -21.33
N ILE A 124 16.08 -1.97 -22.43
CA ILE A 124 17.41 -2.58 -22.59
C ILE A 124 18.43 -1.45 -22.80
N GLY A 125 19.51 -1.44 -22.01
CA GLY A 125 20.53 -0.39 -22.10
C GLY A 125 21.35 -0.23 -20.83
N GLY A 126 21.81 0.99 -20.55
CA GLY A 126 22.63 1.31 -19.38
C GLY A 126 22.69 2.81 -19.12
N GLY A 127 23.47 3.21 -18.13
CA GLY A 127 23.75 4.60 -17.80
C GLY A 127 22.54 5.45 -17.36
N THR A 128 22.75 6.76 -17.43
CA THR A 128 21.82 7.77 -16.90
C THR A 128 20.51 7.85 -17.70
N GLY A 129 20.57 7.68 -19.02
CA GLY A 129 19.40 7.73 -19.91
C GLY A 129 18.35 6.67 -19.56
N MET A 130 18.80 5.44 -19.27
CA MET A 130 17.93 4.37 -18.82
C MET A 130 17.21 4.73 -17.51
N SER A 131 17.96 5.23 -16.52
CA SER A 131 17.41 5.62 -15.22
C SER A 131 16.35 6.74 -15.34
N ALA A 132 16.53 7.68 -16.26
CA ALA A 132 15.59 8.76 -16.52
C ALA A 132 14.29 8.23 -17.17
N LEU A 133 14.43 7.34 -18.16
CA LEU A 133 13.31 6.68 -18.81
C LEU A 133 12.48 5.86 -17.81
N LEU A 134 13.12 5.00 -17.02
CA LEU A 134 12.47 4.16 -16.01
C LEU A 134 11.73 5.01 -14.96
N ARG A 135 12.31 6.14 -14.54
CA ARG A 135 11.68 7.07 -13.60
C ARG A 135 10.41 7.72 -14.16
N GLY A 136 10.36 7.96 -15.46
CA GLY A 136 9.14 8.41 -16.14
C GLY A 136 8.12 7.28 -16.27
N LEU A 137 8.54 6.13 -16.79
CA LEU A 137 7.68 4.99 -17.08
C LEU A 137 6.98 4.41 -15.84
N LYS A 138 7.63 4.44 -14.66
CA LYS A 138 7.03 3.91 -13.41
C LYS A 138 5.76 4.65 -12.97
N THR A 139 5.53 5.85 -13.51
CA THR A 139 4.30 6.61 -13.26
C THR A 139 3.10 6.03 -14.01
N TYR A 140 3.33 5.32 -15.11
CA TYR A 140 2.32 4.78 -16.03
C TYR A 140 2.08 3.27 -15.87
N THR A 141 3.12 2.49 -15.53
CA THR A 141 3.02 1.03 -15.37
C THR A 141 3.92 0.55 -14.25
N SER A 142 3.50 -0.52 -13.56
CA SER A 142 4.35 -1.27 -12.62
C SER A 142 4.97 -2.52 -13.26
N ASN A 143 4.68 -2.77 -14.54
CA ASN A 143 5.14 -3.94 -15.28
C ASN A 143 6.39 -3.58 -16.09
N LEU A 144 7.44 -3.13 -15.40
CA LEU A 144 8.72 -2.74 -15.99
C LEU A 144 9.76 -3.82 -15.77
N SER A 145 10.50 -4.16 -16.83
CA SER A 145 11.71 -4.96 -16.74
C SER A 145 12.90 -4.20 -17.33
N ALA A 146 14.01 -4.14 -16.61
CA ALA A 146 15.22 -3.45 -17.05
C ALA A 146 16.36 -4.46 -17.27
N ILE A 147 16.87 -4.53 -18.51
CA ILE A 147 18.05 -5.31 -18.86
C ILE A 147 19.22 -4.35 -18.98
N LEU A 148 20.21 -4.53 -18.10
CA LEU A 148 21.32 -3.61 -17.94
C LEU A 148 22.61 -4.17 -18.52
N THR A 149 23.36 -3.32 -19.22
CA THR A 149 24.73 -3.64 -19.63
C THR A 149 25.66 -3.57 -18.43
N VAL A 150 26.56 -4.53 -18.32
CA VAL A 150 27.52 -4.62 -17.20
C VAL A 150 28.93 -4.18 -17.63
N ALA A 151 29.00 -3.32 -18.65
CA ALA A 151 30.26 -2.91 -19.27
C ALA A 151 30.92 -1.70 -18.61
N ASP A 152 30.21 -0.99 -17.71
CA ASP A 152 30.69 0.26 -17.14
C ASP A 152 31.90 0.04 -16.21
N ASP A 153 32.99 0.74 -16.47
CA ASP A 153 34.30 0.60 -15.82
C ASP A 153 34.81 1.94 -15.24
N GLY A 154 33.99 2.99 -15.25
CA GLY A 154 34.36 4.32 -14.77
C GLY A 154 34.22 4.57 -13.26
N GLY A 155 35.13 5.37 -12.70
CA GLY A 155 35.00 5.99 -11.37
C GLY A 155 34.88 5.01 -10.20
N SER A 156 33.92 5.25 -9.30
CA SER A 156 33.74 4.40 -8.11
C SER A 156 33.35 2.96 -8.45
N SER A 157 32.66 2.72 -9.57
CA SER A 157 32.25 1.37 -9.96
C SER A 157 33.44 0.56 -10.48
N GLY A 158 34.31 1.21 -11.28
CA GLY A 158 35.56 0.62 -11.75
C GLY A 158 36.50 0.24 -10.59
N ARG A 159 36.74 1.17 -9.66
CA ARG A 159 37.59 0.88 -8.48
C ARG A 159 37.09 -0.30 -7.66
N LEU A 160 35.78 -0.38 -7.40
CA LEU A 160 35.19 -1.50 -6.66
C LEU A 160 35.30 -2.81 -7.44
N ARG A 161 35.12 -2.77 -8.76
CA ARG A 161 35.33 -3.93 -9.63
C ARG A 161 36.78 -4.42 -9.57
N ASP A 162 37.75 -3.52 -9.59
CA ASP A 162 39.17 -3.87 -9.59
C ASP A 162 39.62 -4.40 -8.21
N GLU A 163 39.20 -3.74 -7.12
CA GLU A 163 39.57 -4.09 -5.75
C GLU A 163 38.87 -5.36 -5.24
N TYR A 164 37.56 -5.50 -5.51
CA TYR A 164 36.73 -6.57 -4.94
C TYR A 164 36.33 -7.64 -5.96
N ARG A 165 36.73 -7.49 -7.24
CA ARG A 165 36.40 -8.44 -8.34
C ARG A 165 34.89 -8.68 -8.50
N VAL A 166 34.09 -7.67 -8.19
CA VAL A 166 32.62 -7.70 -8.31
C VAL A 166 32.17 -7.04 -9.62
N LEU A 167 30.93 -7.31 -10.03
CA LEU A 167 30.32 -6.59 -11.15
C LEU A 167 30.17 -5.09 -10.80
N PRO A 168 30.35 -4.18 -11.77
CA PRO A 168 30.23 -2.75 -11.55
C PRO A 168 28.82 -2.38 -11.08
N PRO A 169 28.64 -1.83 -9.87
CA PRO A 169 27.31 -1.61 -9.28
C PRO A 169 26.60 -0.34 -9.77
N GLY A 170 27.29 0.55 -10.49
CA GLY A 170 26.83 1.91 -10.78
C GLY A 170 25.51 2.01 -11.56
N ASP A 171 25.37 1.25 -12.63
CA ASP A 171 24.16 1.25 -13.46
C ASP A 171 22.98 0.59 -12.76
N PHE A 172 23.24 -0.51 -12.04
CA PHE A 172 22.25 -1.15 -11.18
C PHE A 172 21.75 -0.21 -10.09
N ARG A 173 22.65 0.51 -9.42
CA ARG A 173 22.31 1.54 -8.42
C ARG A 173 21.36 2.58 -8.99
N GLN A 174 21.69 3.16 -10.15
CA GLN A 174 20.87 4.20 -10.78
C GLN A 174 19.46 3.68 -11.13
N CYS A 175 19.36 2.43 -11.61
CA CYS A 175 18.08 1.82 -11.97
C CYS A 175 17.25 1.45 -10.75
N LEU A 176 17.87 0.90 -9.69
CA LEU A 176 17.22 0.64 -8.42
C LEU A 176 16.62 1.92 -7.84
N ILE A 177 17.37 3.03 -7.80
CA ILE A 177 16.86 4.33 -7.33
C ILE A 177 15.79 4.90 -8.27
N ALA A 178 15.91 4.67 -9.58
CA ALA A 178 14.90 5.12 -10.54
C ALA A 178 13.55 4.45 -10.29
N LEU A 179 13.56 3.13 -10.06
CA LEU A 179 12.36 2.32 -9.87
C LEU A 179 11.88 2.22 -8.41
N ALA A 180 12.70 2.60 -7.44
CA ALA A 180 12.35 2.62 -6.02
C ALA A 180 11.13 3.50 -5.74
N ASP A 181 10.28 3.04 -4.82
CA ASP A 181 9.20 3.81 -4.20
C ASP A 181 9.67 4.32 -2.83
N ALA A 182 10.88 4.88 -2.78
CA ALA A 182 11.54 5.26 -1.54
C ALA A 182 11.34 6.74 -1.17
N GLU A 183 11.39 7.02 0.12
CA GLU A 183 11.32 8.38 0.67
C GLU A 183 12.45 9.28 0.10
N PRO A 184 12.24 10.61 0.01
CA PRO A 184 13.24 11.54 -0.51
C PRO A 184 14.63 11.40 0.14
N LEU A 185 14.67 11.12 1.45
CA LEU A 185 15.91 10.92 2.20
C LEU A 185 16.68 9.67 1.76
N MET A 186 15.98 8.55 1.52
CA MET A 186 16.60 7.31 1.07
C MET A 186 17.24 7.49 -0.31
N LYS A 187 16.58 8.23 -1.21
CA LYS A 187 17.15 8.60 -2.51
C LYS A 187 18.44 9.41 -2.34
N GLN A 188 18.43 10.43 -1.48
CA GLN A 188 19.61 11.24 -1.20
C GLN A 188 20.75 10.41 -0.61
N LEU A 189 20.44 9.47 0.28
CA LEU A 189 21.42 8.55 0.87
C LEU A 189 22.08 7.68 -0.21
N PHE A 190 21.31 7.09 -1.12
CA PHE A 190 21.86 6.27 -2.20
C PHE A 190 22.63 7.07 -3.27
N ASP A 191 22.26 8.34 -3.46
CA ASP A 191 22.98 9.28 -4.32
C ASP A 191 24.23 9.88 -3.64
N HIS A 192 24.37 9.73 -2.31
CA HIS A 192 25.48 10.29 -1.55
C HIS A 192 26.83 9.76 -2.04
N ARG A 193 27.79 10.69 -2.16
CA ARG A 193 29.19 10.43 -2.49
C ARG A 193 30.06 11.01 -1.39
N PHE A 194 30.93 10.17 -0.84
CA PHE A 194 31.90 10.58 0.16
C PHE A 194 32.94 11.50 -0.47
N THR A 195 33.27 12.60 0.21
CA THR A 195 34.20 13.63 -0.26
C THR A 195 35.57 13.57 0.41
N GLU A 196 35.69 12.83 1.50
CA GLU A 196 36.88 12.81 2.36
C GLU A 196 37.16 11.40 2.89
N GLY A 197 38.37 11.18 3.41
CA GLY A 197 38.80 9.93 4.02
C GLY A 197 39.09 8.80 3.02
N SER A 198 39.20 7.56 3.53
CA SER A 198 39.48 6.36 2.73
C SER A 198 38.36 6.02 1.73
N LEU A 199 37.14 6.49 1.98
CA LEU A 199 35.99 6.29 1.11
C LEU A 199 35.86 7.39 0.04
N ASN A 200 36.80 8.33 -0.04
CA ASN A 200 36.70 9.48 -0.95
C ASN A 200 36.37 9.05 -2.40
N GLY A 201 35.32 9.65 -2.95
CA GLY A 201 34.83 9.38 -4.29
C GLY A 201 33.93 8.14 -4.41
N HIS A 202 33.79 7.30 -3.37
CA HIS A 202 32.82 6.21 -3.39
C HIS A 202 31.40 6.73 -3.21
N SER A 203 30.43 6.08 -3.87
CA SER A 203 29.02 6.30 -3.58
C SER A 203 28.54 5.31 -2.52
N PHE A 204 27.75 5.78 -1.56
CA PHE A 204 27.11 4.91 -0.58
C PHE A 204 26.30 3.80 -1.27
N GLY A 205 25.50 4.13 -2.30
CA GLY A 205 24.71 3.11 -3.01
C GLY A 205 25.55 2.04 -3.69
N ASN A 206 26.76 2.37 -4.15
CA ASN A 206 27.68 1.37 -4.71
C ASN A 206 28.24 0.44 -3.61
N LEU A 207 28.63 1.03 -2.47
CA LEU A 207 29.10 0.26 -1.32
C LEU A 207 28.00 -0.62 -0.73
N PHE A 208 26.76 -0.13 -0.71
CA PHE A 208 25.59 -0.89 -0.29
C PHE A 208 25.38 -2.12 -1.16
N ILE A 209 25.36 -1.97 -2.50
CA ILE A 209 25.19 -3.12 -3.41
C ILE A 209 26.34 -4.11 -3.27
N MET A 210 27.58 -3.61 -3.11
CA MET A 210 28.75 -4.46 -2.88
C MET A 210 28.60 -5.25 -1.57
N ALA A 211 28.26 -4.59 -0.46
CA ALA A 211 28.03 -5.26 0.83
C ALA A 211 26.88 -6.27 0.75
N MET A 212 25.81 -5.97 0.01
CA MET A 212 24.73 -6.92 -0.25
C MET A 212 25.22 -8.14 -1.05
N ALA A 213 26.11 -7.95 -2.02
CA ALA A 213 26.73 -9.04 -2.79
C ALA A 213 27.60 -9.94 -1.91
N ASP A 214 28.36 -9.35 -0.99
CA ASP A 214 29.18 -10.07 -0.03
C ASP A 214 28.31 -10.88 0.96
N VAL A 215 27.28 -10.26 1.54
CA VAL A 215 26.36 -10.91 2.50
C VAL A 215 25.55 -12.03 1.85
N THR A 216 25.08 -11.85 0.62
CA THR A 216 24.23 -12.83 -0.08
C THR A 216 25.03 -13.89 -0.84
N GLY A 217 26.34 -13.70 -1.00
CA GLY A 217 27.24 -14.60 -1.74
C GLY A 217 27.06 -14.57 -3.27
N ASN A 218 26.09 -13.82 -3.81
CA ASN A 218 25.86 -13.70 -5.25
C ASN A 218 25.27 -12.32 -5.57
N PHE A 219 25.87 -11.64 -6.56
CA PHE A 219 25.44 -10.34 -7.06
C PHE A 219 23.98 -10.29 -7.53
N GLU A 220 23.48 -11.33 -8.21
CA GLU A 220 22.08 -11.37 -8.66
C GLU A 220 21.11 -11.41 -7.47
N HIS A 221 21.43 -12.24 -6.46
CA HIS A 221 20.63 -12.33 -5.24
C HIS A 221 20.67 -11.01 -4.47
N ALA A 222 21.84 -10.37 -4.39
CA ALA A 222 22.00 -9.05 -3.79
C ALA A 222 21.14 -7.99 -4.45
N LEU A 223 21.05 -7.97 -5.78
CA LEU A 223 20.18 -7.03 -6.51
C LEU A 223 18.71 -7.27 -6.21
N ARG A 224 18.28 -8.54 -6.17
CA ARG A 224 16.89 -8.90 -5.80
C ARG A 224 16.54 -8.47 -4.38
N GLU A 225 17.41 -8.72 -3.41
CA GLU A 225 17.18 -8.31 -2.02
C GLU A 225 17.26 -6.79 -1.86
N SER A 226 18.20 -6.13 -2.54
CA SER A 226 18.28 -4.66 -2.60
C SER A 226 17.01 -4.04 -3.17
N GLY A 227 16.43 -4.64 -4.21
CA GLY A 227 15.16 -4.22 -4.80
C GLY A 227 14.00 -4.31 -3.80
N LYS A 228 13.96 -5.33 -2.95
CA LYS A 228 12.96 -5.45 -1.87
C LYS A 228 13.13 -4.37 -0.81
N VAL A 229 14.36 -4.14 -0.35
CA VAL A 229 14.69 -3.09 0.64
C VAL A 229 14.25 -1.70 0.15
N LEU A 230 14.40 -1.44 -1.15
CA LEU A 230 14.04 -0.18 -1.78
C LEU A 230 12.60 -0.11 -2.31
N ALA A 231 11.79 -1.15 -2.10
CA ALA A 231 10.43 -1.28 -2.63
C ALA A 231 10.35 -0.92 -4.14
N VAL A 232 11.25 -1.52 -4.93
CA VAL A 232 11.36 -1.29 -6.38
C VAL A 232 10.10 -1.76 -7.12
N LYS A 233 9.59 -0.91 -8.03
CA LYS A 233 8.46 -1.21 -8.90
C LYS A 233 8.94 -1.69 -10.27
N GLY A 234 9.22 -2.98 -10.38
CA GLY A 234 9.69 -3.63 -11.60
C GLY A 234 10.70 -4.74 -11.30
N THR A 235 11.27 -5.32 -12.36
CA THR A 235 12.32 -6.36 -12.30
C THR A 235 13.59 -5.90 -12.98
#